data_AF-A0ABD7R9F5-F1
#
_entry.id   AF-A0ABD7R9F5-F1
#
_cell.length_a   1.000
_cell.length_b   1.000
_cell.length_c   1.000
_cell.angle_alpha   90.00
_cell.angle_beta   90.00
_cell.angle_gamma   90.00
#
_symmetry.space_group_name_H-M   'P 1'
#
loop_
_entity.id
_entity.type
_entity.pdbx_description
1 polymer ?
#
loop_
_entity_poly.entity_id
_entity_poly.type
_entity_poly.pdbx_seq_one_letter_code
_entity_poly.pdbx_strand_id
1 'polypeptide(L)'
;MNQQSESTKIYDFFISYNSKDKGVAEWISYILEENDYKVFIQAWDFAAGNNFGIEMQKGASKSKHTLALLSNNYIESSFTQPEWVSAFVEDPTGEQRKLIPVRISEVKLEGLLPGIIYIDLVGKNDENQAINEILSGVQMGRKKPLSRPAFPGFPSPSNTNASLPQGEWYSEWVTMRLNEIERGNALPKISDGSKLIVHLIPIEAVTTSKRYNINDLAQRNNLEPFLAPGWNHSINKHGFYTYAGPYFEGEKNPYGYVQFFKNGIIESADTEFLNKRYEKYIPGVALERDILSLINTKYKMALNKLGVKLPFAISITLIDVEDYFISMNPKYSRGKIGDRILKLPSVVVNSWNEDIGKALRPSFDYLWNNCGVAESPNYDAEGNWQAYRDPFGR
;
A
#
# COMPACT_ATOMS: atom_id res chain seq x y z
N MET A 1 54.05 -21.06 15.58
CA MET A 1 53.38 -22.32 15.17
C MET A 1 51.93 -22.21 15.58
N ASN A 2 51.02 -22.10 14.62
CA ASN A 2 49.63 -22.54 14.77
C ASN A 2 49.11 -22.79 13.35
N GLN A 3 49.46 -23.96 12.84
CA GLN A 3 48.78 -24.58 11.72
C GLN A 3 47.52 -25.29 12.25
N GLN A 4 46.41 -25.02 11.55
CA GLN A 4 45.25 -25.87 11.30
C GLN A 4 44.25 -26.14 12.43
N SER A 5 42.97 -25.84 12.18
CA SER A 5 42.22 -26.55 11.14
C SER A 5 41.28 -25.60 10.39
N GLU A 6 41.62 -25.25 9.15
CA GLU A 6 40.56 -25.00 8.17
C GLU A 6 39.85 -26.34 8.00
N SER A 7 38.64 -26.47 8.53
CA SER A 7 37.79 -27.63 8.25
C SER A 7 37.60 -27.68 6.73
N THR A 8 38.29 -28.57 6.03
CA THR A 8 38.10 -28.74 4.60
C THR A 8 36.64 -29.12 4.39
N LYS A 9 35.86 -28.20 3.80
CA LYS A 9 34.45 -28.49 3.47
C LYS A 9 34.45 -29.59 2.41
N ILE A 10 33.86 -30.74 2.76
CA ILE A 10 33.87 -31.96 1.93
C ILE A 10 32.68 -31.95 0.97
N TYR A 11 31.56 -31.39 1.41
CA TYR A 11 30.30 -31.35 0.68
C TYR A 11 29.93 -29.92 0.30
N ASP A 12 29.23 -29.75 -0.81
CA ASP A 12 28.66 -28.48 -1.20
C ASP A 12 27.40 -28.20 -0.39
N PHE A 13 26.54 -29.21 -0.21
CA PHE A 13 25.25 -29.08 0.45
C PHE A 13 25.01 -30.14 1.51
N PHE A 14 24.58 -29.71 2.69
CA PHE A 14 23.91 -30.57 3.67
C PHE A 14 22.39 -30.38 3.55
N ILE A 15 21.62 -31.46 3.40
CA ILE A 15 20.16 -31.39 3.32
C ILE A 15 19.54 -31.66 4.69
N SER A 16 18.99 -30.61 5.30
CA SER A 16 18.26 -30.67 6.57
C SER A 16 16.76 -30.72 6.30
N TYR A 17 16.09 -31.78 6.74
CA TYR A 17 14.69 -32.05 6.45
C TYR A 17 14.03 -32.83 7.61
N ASN A 18 12.69 -32.85 7.65
CA ASN A 18 11.96 -33.69 8.58
C ASN A 18 11.76 -35.09 7.98
N SER A 19 11.83 -36.15 8.78
CA SER A 19 11.63 -37.53 8.32
C SER A 19 10.39 -37.78 7.45
N LYS A 20 9.29 -37.01 7.63
CA LYS A 20 8.08 -37.11 6.81
C LYS A 20 8.25 -36.56 5.39
N ASP A 21 9.25 -35.71 5.18
CA ASP A 21 9.56 -35.06 3.91
C ASP A 21 10.72 -35.77 3.18
N LYS A 22 11.08 -36.99 3.62
CA LYS A 22 12.22 -37.79 3.11
C LYS A 22 12.22 -37.91 1.59
N GLY A 23 11.07 -38.22 0.99
CA GLY A 23 10.99 -38.42 -0.47
C GLY A 23 11.40 -37.18 -1.26
N VAL A 24 11.00 -35.99 -0.81
CA VAL A 24 11.40 -34.72 -1.44
C VAL A 24 12.89 -34.46 -1.20
N ALA A 25 13.40 -34.76 -0.01
CA ALA A 25 14.82 -34.59 0.32
C ALA A 25 15.74 -35.48 -0.52
N GLU A 26 15.39 -36.75 -0.72
CA GLU A 26 16.12 -37.68 -1.59
C GLU A 26 16.08 -37.22 -3.05
N TRP A 27 14.92 -36.78 -3.53
CA TRP A 27 14.78 -36.28 -4.91
C TRP A 27 15.62 -35.02 -5.16
N ILE A 28 15.60 -34.03 -4.26
CA ILE A 28 16.46 -32.84 -4.36
C ILE A 28 17.94 -33.24 -4.33
N SER A 29 18.32 -34.13 -3.42
CA SER A 29 19.71 -34.59 -3.30
C SER A 29 20.19 -35.25 -4.58
N TYR A 30 19.34 -36.05 -5.21
CA TYR A 30 19.66 -36.77 -6.44
C TYR A 30 19.89 -35.80 -7.60
N ILE A 31 19.02 -34.81 -7.78
CA ILE A 31 19.18 -33.76 -8.79
C ILE A 31 20.49 -33.00 -8.60
N LEU A 32 20.85 -32.69 -7.36
CA LEU A 32 22.09 -31.98 -7.06
C LEU A 32 23.32 -32.82 -7.41
N GLU A 33 23.34 -34.11 -7.08
CA GLU A 33 24.45 -35.00 -7.46
C GLU A 33 24.54 -35.23 -8.98
N GLU A 34 23.40 -35.31 -9.69
CA GLU A 34 23.37 -35.35 -11.17
C GLU A 34 23.95 -34.09 -11.83
N ASN A 35 24.05 -32.99 -11.07
CA ASN A 35 24.62 -31.72 -11.51
C ASN A 35 25.97 -31.43 -10.84
N ASP A 36 26.73 -32.48 -10.52
CA ASP A 36 28.11 -32.46 -10.02
C ASP A 36 28.31 -31.80 -8.63
N TYR A 37 27.24 -31.61 -7.85
CA TYR A 37 27.37 -31.18 -6.45
C TYR A 37 27.59 -32.36 -5.51
N LYS A 38 28.40 -32.16 -4.47
CA LYS A 38 28.55 -33.16 -3.39
C LYS A 38 27.51 -32.89 -2.30
N VAL A 39 26.62 -33.85 -2.08
CA VAL A 39 25.55 -33.74 -1.10
C VAL A 39 25.84 -34.64 0.11
N PHE A 40 25.43 -34.19 1.29
CA PHE A 40 25.34 -35.01 2.50
C PHE A 40 23.89 -35.01 2.98
N ILE A 41 23.29 -36.18 3.14
CA ILE A 41 21.90 -36.34 3.56
C ILE A 41 21.74 -37.55 4.48
N GLN A 42 20.95 -37.36 5.54
CA GLN A 42 20.65 -38.41 6.52
C GLN A 42 20.20 -39.74 5.87
N ALA A 43 19.40 -39.67 4.80
CA ALA A 43 18.80 -40.84 4.16
C ALA A 43 19.84 -41.79 3.55
N TRP A 44 21.01 -41.28 3.14
CA TRP A 44 22.01 -42.01 2.38
C TRP A 44 23.29 -42.26 3.19
N ASP A 45 23.66 -41.31 4.05
CA ASP A 45 24.97 -41.30 4.70
C ASP A 45 24.96 -41.85 6.13
N PHE A 46 23.80 -41.96 6.79
CA PHE A 46 23.74 -42.40 8.19
C PHE A 46 23.60 -43.93 8.24
N ALA A 47 24.49 -44.58 8.98
CA ALA A 47 24.49 -46.03 9.18
C ALA A 47 24.01 -46.40 10.59
N ALA A 48 23.50 -47.63 10.73
CA ALA A 48 23.15 -48.20 12.03
C ALA A 48 24.39 -48.18 12.96
N GLY A 49 24.21 -47.66 14.18
CA GLY A 49 25.31 -47.46 15.14
C GLY A 49 25.95 -46.07 15.11
N ASN A 50 25.58 -45.20 14.16
CA ASN A 50 25.96 -43.79 14.22
C ASN A 50 25.15 -43.04 15.30
N ASN A 51 25.75 -42.00 15.87
CA ASN A 51 25.04 -41.07 16.72
C ASN A 51 24.43 -39.97 15.86
N PHE A 52 23.10 -39.85 15.90
CA PHE A 52 22.34 -38.91 15.08
C PHE A 52 22.83 -37.45 15.23
N GLY A 53 22.98 -36.96 16.45
CA GLY A 53 23.39 -35.57 16.70
C GLY A 53 24.80 -35.27 16.18
N ILE A 54 25.72 -36.24 16.31
CA ILE A 54 27.10 -36.10 15.80
C ILE A 54 27.10 -36.03 14.27
N GLU A 55 26.31 -36.88 13.59
CA GLU A 55 26.25 -36.88 12.12
C GLU A 55 25.55 -35.61 11.58
N MET A 56 24.53 -35.08 12.27
CA MET A 56 23.92 -33.78 11.92
C MET A 56 24.93 -32.63 12.08
N GLN A 57 25.68 -32.58 13.19
CA GLN A 57 26.73 -31.58 13.38
C GLN A 57 27.83 -31.71 12.31
N LYS A 58 28.21 -32.94 11.96
CA LYS A 58 29.16 -33.23 10.88
C LYS A 58 28.65 -32.73 9.53
N GLY A 59 27.37 -32.94 9.22
CA GLY A 59 26.73 -32.41 8.00
C GLY A 59 26.82 -30.90 7.91
N ALA A 60 26.37 -30.19 8.94
CA ALA A 60 26.41 -28.72 8.98
C ALA A 60 27.86 -28.17 8.91
N SER A 61 28.78 -28.77 9.68
CA SER A 61 30.18 -28.31 9.77
C SER A 61 31.05 -28.69 8.57
N LYS A 62 30.78 -29.80 7.89
CA LYS A 62 31.58 -30.24 6.72
C LYS A 62 30.97 -29.83 5.38
N SER A 63 29.80 -29.22 5.36
CA SER A 63 29.17 -28.71 4.13
C SER A 63 29.37 -27.21 3.97
N LYS A 64 29.50 -26.73 2.74
CA LYS A 64 29.63 -25.30 2.45
C LYS A 64 28.34 -24.56 2.81
N HIS A 65 27.20 -25.16 2.47
CA HIS A 65 25.86 -24.61 2.70
C HIS A 65 24.93 -25.69 3.27
N THR A 66 23.92 -25.25 4.03
CA THR A 66 22.82 -26.09 4.53
C THR A 66 21.55 -25.73 3.80
N LEU A 67 20.93 -26.70 3.12
CA LEU A 67 19.60 -26.56 2.55
C LEU A 67 18.58 -27.00 3.60
N ALA A 68 17.77 -26.07 4.08
CA ALA A 68 16.70 -26.37 5.03
C ALA A 68 15.38 -26.52 4.29
N LEU A 69 14.82 -27.73 4.25
CA LEU A 69 13.54 -28.00 3.59
C LEU A 69 12.38 -27.59 4.51
N LEU A 70 11.83 -26.42 4.26
CA LEU A 70 10.78 -25.81 5.06
C LEU A 70 9.42 -26.41 4.68
N SER A 71 8.85 -27.12 5.65
CA SER A 71 7.48 -27.63 5.66
C SER A 71 6.84 -27.37 7.03
N ASN A 72 5.52 -27.58 7.16
CA ASN A 72 4.87 -27.55 8.48
C ASN A 72 5.51 -28.57 9.44
N ASN A 73 5.83 -29.78 8.96
CA ASN A 73 6.50 -30.81 9.75
C ASN A 73 7.89 -30.35 10.21
N TYR A 74 8.63 -29.67 9.33
CA TYR A 74 9.94 -29.14 9.65
C TYR A 74 9.84 -28.07 10.72
N ILE A 75 9.03 -27.01 10.53
CA ILE A 75 8.94 -25.90 11.48
C ILE A 75 8.42 -26.34 12.86
N GLU A 76 7.39 -27.20 12.91
CA GLU A 76 6.84 -27.70 14.17
C GLU A 76 7.84 -28.58 14.95
N SER A 77 8.66 -29.37 14.23
CA SER A 77 9.70 -30.21 14.86
C SER A 77 10.99 -29.44 15.18
N SER A 78 11.34 -28.44 14.37
CA SER A 78 12.59 -27.67 14.45
C SER A 78 12.63 -26.66 15.59
N PHE A 79 11.52 -26.37 16.27
CA PHE A 79 11.57 -25.66 17.56
C PHE A 79 12.39 -26.41 18.63
N THR A 80 12.79 -27.66 18.37
CA THR A 80 13.64 -28.48 19.26
C THR A 80 15.01 -28.86 18.68
N GLN A 81 15.32 -28.51 17.42
CA GLN A 81 16.49 -29.02 16.70
C GLN A 81 17.37 -27.84 16.18
N PRO A 82 18.65 -27.73 16.59
CA PRO A 82 19.49 -26.53 16.43
C PRO A 82 20.13 -26.31 15.05
N GLU A 83 19.83 -27.12 14.03
CA GLU A 83 20.70 -27.29 12.86
C GLU A 83 20.64 -26.11 11.88
N TRP A 84 19.45 -25.58 11.60
CA TRP A 84 19.33 -24.36 10.79
C TRP A 84 19.72 -23.12 11.60
N VAL A 85 19.49 -23.13 12.92
CA VAL A 85 19.86 -22.03 13.82
C VAL A 85 21.38 -21.86 13.86
N SER A 86 22.15 -22.95 13.88
CA SER A 86 23.62 -22.87 13.85
C SER A 86 24.13 -22.23 12.55
N ALA A 87 23.58 -22.63 11.40
CA ALA A 87 23.95 -22.05 10.10
C ALA A 87 23.55 -20.56 10.02
N PHE A 88 22.40 -20.18 10.60
CA PHE A 88 21.97 -18.79 10.69
C PHE A 88 22.83 -17.95 11.64
N VAL A 89 23.22 -18.48 12.80
CA VAL A 89 24.10 -17.79 13.76
C VAL A 89 25.51 -17.57 13.19
N GLU A 90 26.02 -18.53 12.41
CA GLU A 90 27.32 -18.40 11.72
C GLU A 90 27.32 -17.31 10.62
N ASP A 91 26.17 -17.06 9.98
CA ASP A 91 26.02 -16.08 8.90
C ASP A 91 24.68 -15.33 8.99
N PRO A 92 24.51 -14.42 9.97
CA PRO A 92 23.23 -13.74 10.21
C PRO A 92 22.83 -12.79 9.08
N THR A 93 23.79 -12.32 8.29
CA THR A 93 23.57 -11.44 7.14
C THR A 93 23.21 -12.22 5.87
N GLY A 94 23.50 -13.53 5.83
CA GLY A 94 23.28 -14.39 4.67
C GLY A 94 24.28 -14.17 3.53
N GLU A 95 25.35 -13.41 3.74
CA GLU A 95 26.34 -13.07 2.71
C GLU A 95 27.12 -14.30 2.23
N GLN A 96 27.37 -15.25 3.14
CA GLN A 96 28.06 -16.50 2.83
C GLN A 96 27.07 -17.60 2.40
N ARG A 97 25.77 -17.31 2.45
CA ARG A 97 24.67 -18.23 2.16
C ARG A 97 24.80 -19.54 2.91
N LYS A 98 25.20 -19.50 4.19
CA LYS A 98 25.36 -20.73 5.01
C LYS A 98 24.05 -21.49 5.15
N LEU A 99 22.93 -20.77 5.18
CA LEU A 99 21.58 -21.30 5.17
C LEU A 99 20.89 -20.93 3.85
N ILE A 100 20.38 -21.94 3.14
CA ILE A 100 19.56 -21.78 1.94
C ILE A 100 18.21 -22.44 2.23
N PRO A 101 17.17 -21.66 2.57
CA PRO A 101 15.86 -22.25 2.81
C PRO A 101 15.20 -22.68 1.49
N VAL A 102 14.54 -23.82 1.50
CA VAL A 102 13.76 -24.37 0.38
C VAL A 102 12.35 -24.64 0.88
N ARG A 103 11.37 -23.89 0.39
CA ARG A 103 9.97 -24.07 0.75
C ARG A 103 9.37 -25.20 -0.08
N ILE A 104 8.99 -26.28 0.59
CA ILE A 104 8.42 -27.49 -0.04
C ILE A 104 6.93 -27.69 0.23
N SER A 105 6.35 -26.92 1.16
CA SER A 105 4.91 -26.90 1.40
C SER A 105 4.41 -25.49 1.73
N GLU A 106 3.11 -25.27 1.64
CA GLU A 106 2.46 -24.05 2.15
C GLU A 106 2.63 -23.98 3.67
N VAL A 107 3.61 -23.18 4.12
CA VAL A 107 3.93 -22.95 5.52
C VAL A 107 4.11 -21.46 5.75
N LYS A 108 3.54 -20.96 6.85
CA LYS A 108 3.73 -19.58 7.26
C LYS A 108 5.12 -19.43 7.88
N LEU A 109 5.99 -18.68 7.21
CA LEU A 109 7.31 -18.34 7.74
C LEU A 109 7.15 -17.27 8.83
N GLU A 110 7.63 -17.57 10.03
CA GLU A 110 7.61 -16.64 11.17
C GLU A 110 9.03 -16.42 11.71
N GLY A 111 9.22 -15.41 12.56
CA GLY A 111 10.52 -15.09 13.14
C GLY A 111 11.49 -14.48 12.11
N LEU A 112 12.68 -15.08 11.99
CA LEU A 112 13.79 -14.55 11.17
C LEU A 112 13.78 -15.06 9.72
N LEU A 113 13.03 -16.13 9.44
CA LEU A 113 12.94 -16.76 8.11
C LEU A 113 12.34 -15.85 7.01
N PRO A 114 11.35 -14.96 7.27
CA PRO A 114 10.82 -14.06 6.23
C PRO A 114 11.85 -13.10 5.62
N GLY A 115 12.94 -12.81 6.34
CA GLY A 115 14.03 -11.95 5.85
C GLY A 115 15.04 -12.64 4.94
N ILE A 116 14.98 -13.98 4.82
CA ILE A 116 15.93 -14.78 4.03
C ILE A 116 15.28 -15.17 2.71
N ILE A 117 15.96 -14.89 1.59
CA ILE A 117 15.51 -15.33 0.26
C ILE A 117 15.55 -16.86 0.20
N TYR A 118 14.43 -17.49 -0.14
CA TYR A 118 14.28 -18.93 -0.23
C TYR A 118 14.02 -19.40 -1.67
N ILE A 119 14.27 -20.69 -1.91
CA ILE A 119 13.85 -21.40 -3.12
C ILE A 119 12.40 -21.84 -2.90
N ASP A 120 11.48 -21.49 -3.81
CA ASP A 120 10.05 -21.81 -3.65
C ASP A 120 9.60 -22.89 -4.64
N LEU A 121 9.35 -24.10 -4.11
CA LEU A 121 8.85 -25.23 -4.88
C LEU A 121 7.32 -25.37 -4.78
N VAL A 122 6.65 -24.50 -4.01
CA VAL A 122 5.21 -24.56 -3.85
C VAL A 122 4.50 -24.19 -5.16
N GLY A 123 3.54 -25.00 -5.56
CA GLY A 123 2.79 -24.82 -6.81
C GLY A 123 3.54 -25.22 -8.08
N LYS A 124 4.79 -25.70 -7.99
CA LYS A 124 5.55 -26.23 -9.13
C LYS A 124 5.11 -27.67 -9.42
N ASN A 125 4.06 -27.81 -10.23
CA ASN A 125 3.49 -29.12 -10.57
C ASN A 125 4.19 -29.83 -11.74
N ASP A 126 5.21 -29.20 -12.34
CA ASP A 126 6.04 -29.76 -13.41
C ASP A 126 7.46 -30.03 -12.88
N GLU A 127 7.95 -31.25 -13.09
CA GLU A 127 9.24 -31.70 -12.56
C GLU A 127 10.41 -30.88 -13.11
N ASN A 128 10.40 -30.57 -14.41
CA ASN A 128 11.46 -29.77 -15.03
C ASN A 128 11.50 -28.34 -14.48
N GLN A 129 10.33 -27.73 -14.21
CA GLN A 129 10.27 -26.44 -13.54
C GLN A 129 10.85 -26.49 -12.12
N ALA A 130 10.55 -27.54 -11.36
CA ALA A 130 11.07 -27.70 -10.01
C ALA A 130 12.59 -27.94 -10.00
N ILE A 131 13.11 -28.78 -10.91
CA ILE A 131 14.57 -28.98 -11.12
C ILE A 131 15.27 -27.65 -11.41
N ASN A 132 14.74 -26.88 -12.36
CA ASN A 132 15.32 -25.59 -12.74
C ASN A 132 15.33 -24.58 -11.59
N GLU A 133 14.26 -24.55 -10.78
CA GLU A 133 14.16 -23.68 -9.61
C GLU A 133 15.23 -24.03 -8.56
N ILE A 134 15.42 -25.33 -8.28
CA ILE A 134 16.46 -25.82 -7.36
C ILE A 134 17.85 -25.44 -7.86
N LEU A 135 18.19 -25.83 -9.09
CA LEU A 135 19.53 -25.62 -9.65
C LEU A 135 19.88 -24.13 -9.74
N SER A 136 18.93 -23.30 -10.19
CA SER A 136 19.12 -21.85 -10.21
C SER A 136 19.19 -21.25 -8.80
N GLY A 137 18.50 -21.85 -7.84
CA GLY A 137 18.47 -21.45 -6.45
C GLY A 137 19.79 -21.69 -5.74
N VAL A 138 20.41 -22.84 -5.94
CA VAL A 138 21.66 -23.23 -5.25
C VAL A 138 22.93 -22.63 -5.89
N GLN A 139 22.84 -22.17 -7.14
CA GLN A 139 23.98 -21.57 -7.82
C GLN A 139 24.47 -20.31 -7.09
N MET A 140 25.79 -20.23 -6.82
CA MET A 140 26.43 -19.12 -6.09
C MET A 140 26.80 -17.92 -6.99
N GLY A 141 26.83 -18.14 -8.30
CA GLY A 141 27.13 -17.11 -9.29
C GLY A 141 25.96 -16.14 -9.52
N ARG A 142 26.22 -15.06 -10.25
CA ARG A 142 25.15 -14.18 -10.73
C ARG A 142 24.19 -14.99 -11.60
N LYS A 143 22.88 -14.92 -11.31
CA LYS A 143 21.79 -15.40 -12.18
C LYS A 143 21.65 -14.59 -13.48
N LYS A 144 22.71 -13.92 -13.93
CA LYS A 144 22.69 -13.11 -15.15
C LYS A 144 22.66 -14.09 -16.33
N PRO A 145 21.66 -14.02 -17.22
CA PRO A 145 21.60 -14.88 -18.40
C PRO A 145 22.86 -14.75 -19.26
N LEU A 146 23.34 -15.88 -19.79
CA LEU A 146 24.57 -15.96 -20.61
C LEU A 146 24.45 -15.17 -21.91
N SER A 147 23.24 -15.10 -22.44
CA SER A 147 22.86 -14.19 -23.53
C SER A 147 22.05 -13.03 -22.95
N ARG A 148 22.10 -11.88 -23.63
CA ARG A 148 21.14 -10.81 -23.36
C ARG A 148 19.73 -11.42 -23.46
N PRO A 149 18.87 -11.30 -22.42
CA PRO A 149 17.47 -11.68 -22.55
C PRO A 149 16.91 -11.02 -23.80
N ALA A 150 16.01 -11.70 -24.50
CA ALA A 150 15.27 -11.08 -25.59
C ALA A 150 14.79 -9.70 -25.08
N PHE A 151 15.06 -8.65 -25.86
CA PHE A 151 14.55 -7.34 -25.51
C PHE A 151 13.04 -7.51 -25.33
N PRO A 152 12.48 -7.30 -24.12
CA PRO A 152 11.10 -7.71 -23.83
C PRO A 152 10.06 -6.87 -24.60
N GLY A 153 10.52 -6.01 -25.53
CA GLY A 153 9.92 -4.72 -25.77
C GLY A 153 10.11 -3.82 -24.54
N PHE A 154 10.25 -2.52 -24.74
CA PHE A 154 9.36 -1.69 -23.93
C PHE A 154 7.95 -2.02 -24.43
N PRO A 155 6.91 -1.97 -23.61
CA PRO A 155 5.57 -1.92 -24.16
C PRO A 155 5.51 -0.74 -25.15
N SER A 156 5.70 -1.00 -26.45
CA SER A 156 5.09 -0.16 -27.47
C SER A 156 3.60 -0.28 -27.22
N PRO A 157 2.83 0.81 -27.30
CA PRO A 157 1.40 0.80 -27.08
C PRO A 157 0.76 -0.09 -28.14
N SER A 158 0.75 -1.39 -27.87
CA SER A 158 0.04 -2.38 -28.62
C SER A 158 -1.42 -2.17 -28.26
N ASN A 159 -2.26 -2.19 -29.30
CA ASN A 159 -3.70 -2.22 -29.22
C ASN A 159 -4.19 -3.50 -28.51
N THR A 160 -3.90 -3.57 -27.21
CA THR A 160 -4.60 -4.38 -26.23
C THR A 160 -5.35 -3.40 -25.35
N ASN A 161 -6.66 -3.35 -25.57
CA ASN A 161 -7.63 -2.93 -24.58
C ASN A 161 -7.51 -3.85 -23.35
N ALA A 162 -6.49 -3.62 -22.53
CA ALA A 162 -6.29 -4.17 -21.20
C ALA A 162 -5.62 -3.08 -20.35
N SER A 163 -6.45 -2.10 -20.01
CA SER A 163 -6.37 -1.19 -18.86
C SER A 163 -5.03 -0.49 -18.56
N LEU A 164 -4.92 0.79 -18.96
CA LEU A 164 -4.55 1.86 -18.01
C LEU A 164 -5.14 1.51 -16.63
N PRO A 165 -4.50 1.74 -15.47
CA PRO A 165 -5.21 1.60 -14.21
C PRO A 165 -6.42 2.50 -14.31
N GLN A 166 -7.60 1.91 -14.54
CA GLN A 166 -8.84 2.64 -14.65
C GLN A 166 -9.07 3.18 -13.25
N GLY A 167 -8.68 4.43 -13.06
CA GLY A 167 -8.97 5.21 -11.88
C GLY A 167 -8.45 4.65 -10.56
N GLU A 168 -7.17 4.30 -10.41
CA GLU A 168 -6.62 4.00 -9.06
C GLU A 168 -5.20 4.55 -8.76
N TRP A 169 -4.57 5.35 -9.63
CA TRP A 169 -3.22 5.90 -9.38
C TRP A 169 -3.12 6.73 -8.08
N TYR A 170 -4.27 7.19 -7.58
CA TYR A 170 -4.41 8.00 -6.39
C TYR A 170 -4.57 7.16 -5.11
N SER A 171 -4.90 5.86 -5.20
CA SER A 171 -5.38 5.05 -4.07
C SER A 171 -4.32 4.89 -2.97
N GLU A 172 -3.09 4.55 -3.36
CA GLU A 172 -1.97 4.39 -2.42
C GLU A 172 -1.63 5.72 -1.73
N TRP A 173 -1.57 6.82 -2.49
CA TRP A 173 -1.27 8.14 -1.94
C TRP A 173 -2.35 8.60 -0.95
N VAL A 174 -3.63 8.45 -1.30
CA VAL A 174 -4.75 8.78 -0.40
C VAL A 174 -4.67 7.96 0.88
N THR A 175 -4.46 6.65 0.77
CA THR A 175 -4.39 5.74 1.93
C THR A 175 -3.24 6.12 2.87
N MET A 176 -2.05 6.35 2.32
CA MET A 176 -0.90 6.83 3.10
C MET A 176 -1.21 8.17 3.78
N ARG A 177 -1.82 9.10 3.04
CA ARG A 177 -2.08 10.45 3.54
C ARG A 177 -3.13 10.49 4.64
N LEU A 178 -4.22 9.72 4.50
CA LEU A 178 -5.24 9.60 5.54
C LEU A 178 -4.64 9.02 6.83
N ASN A 179 -3.76 8.02 6.74
CA ASN A 179 -3.04 7.48 7.91
C ASN A 179 -2.17 8.53 8.61
N GLU A 180 -1.53 9.44 7.88
CA GLU A 180 -0.76 10.55 8.48
C GLU A 180 -1.68 11.53 9.24
N ILE A 181 -2.85 11.84 8.67
CA ILE A 181 -3.84 12.75 9.27
C ILE A 181 -4.40 12.13 10.54
N GLU A 182 -4.79 10.87 10.51
CA GLU A 182 -5.33 10.15 11.69
C GLU A 182 -4.33 10.04 12.83
N ARG A 183 -3.05 9.83 12.51
CA ARG A 183 -1.97 9.75 13.51
C ARG A 183 -1.53 11.12 14.05
N GLY A 184 -2.11 12.23 13.55
CA GLY A 184 -1.72 13.58 13.94
C GLY A 184 -0.33 14.02 13.45
N ASN A 185 0.23 13.30 12.47
CA ASN A 185 1.57 13.55 11.92
C ASN A 185 1.53 14.40 10.64
N ALA A 186 0.34 14.59 10.06
CA ALA A 186 0.17 15.42 8.87
C ALA A 186 0.46 16.90 9.15
N LEU A 187 1.08 17.55 8.17
CA LEU A 187 1.17 19.00 8.06
C LEU A 187 0.38 19.46 6.84
N PRO A 188 -0.44 20.53 6.94
CA PRO A 188 -0.73 21.31 8.14
C PRO A 188 -1.51 20.48 9.18
N LYS A 189 -1.35 20.80 10.46
CA LYS A 189 -2.21 20.22 11.50
C LYS A 189 -3.60 20.82 11.36
N ILE A 190 -4.63 20.02 11.66
CA ILE A 190 -6.03 20.45 11.73
C ILE A 190 -6.56 20.18 13.14
N SER A 191 -7.60 20.90 13.56
CA SER A 191 -8.25 20.64 14.85
C SER A 191 -8.80 19.21 14.96
N ASP A 192 -8.97 18.79 16.21
CA ASP A 192 -9.56 17.48 16.51
C ASP A 192 -11.05 17.44 16.14
N GLY A 193 -11.60 16.23 16.05
CA GLY A 193 -13.00 15.99 15.67
C GLY A 193 -13.15 15.38 14.28
N SER A 194 -14.41 15.21 13.86
CA SER A 194 -14.79 14.62 12.58
C SER A 194 -14.36 15.51 11.42
N LYS A 195 -13.85 14.91 10.33
CA LYS A 195 -13.19 15.65 9.24
C LYS A 195 -13.83 15.37 7.88
N LEU A 196 -14.01 16.40 7.08
CA LEU A 196 -14.18 16.31 5.63
C LEU A 196 -12.83 16.52 4.96
N ILE A 197 -12.41 15.59 4.10
CA ILE A 197 -11.17 15.68 3.34
C ILE A 197 -11.47 15.52 1.86
N VAL A 198 -10.97 16.44 1.04
CA VAL A 198 -11.08 16.43 -0.42
C VAL A 198 -9.69 16.49 -1.03
N HIS A 199 -9.36 15.51 -1.86
CA HIS A 199 -8.10 15.45 -2.59
C HIS A 199 -8.34 15.62 -4.09
N LEU A 200 -7.55 16.47 -4.74
CA LEU A 200 -7.39 16.49 -6.19
C LEU A 200 -5.98 16.00 -6.53
N ILE A 201 -5.90 14.88 -7.23
CA ILE A 201 -4.65 14.13 -7.43
C ILE A 201 -4.37 13.98 -8.93
N PRO A 202 -3.58 14.88 -9.52
CA PRO A 202 -3.16 14.75 -10.91
C PRO A 202 -2.37 13.48 -11.14
N ILE A 203 -2.56 12.83 -12.29
CA ILE A 203 -1.78 11.64 -12.64
C ILE A 203 -0.28 11.93 -12.67
N GLU A 204 0.12 13.14 -13.09
CA GLU A 204 1.53 13.53 -13.15
C GLU A 204 2.17 13.65 -11.78
N ALA A 205 1.38 13.80 -10.71
CA ALA A 205 1.88 13.93 -9.34
C ALA A 205 2.47 12.62 -8.79
N VAL A 206 2.08 11.49 -9.38
CA VAL A 206 2.57 10.14 -9.04
C VAL A 206 3.39 9.50 -10.16
N THR A 207 3.14 9.88 -11.42
CA THR A 207 3.85 9.31 -12.59
C THR A 207 5.08 10.09 -13.02
N THR A 208 5.29 11.31 -12.51
CA THR A 208 6.44 12.15 -12.91
C THR A 208 7.21 12.69 -11.70
N SER A 209 8.47 13.05 -11.93
CA SER A 209 9.30 13.76 -10.95
C SER A 209 9.09 15.28 -10.95
N LYS A 210 8.03 15.79 -11.61
CA LYS A 210 7.78 17.23 -11.71
C LYS A 210 7.58 17.84 -10.32
N ARG A 211 8.17 19.01 -10.10
CA ARG A 211 8.04 19.79 -8.88
C ARG A 211 7.78 21.24 -9.23
N TYR A 212 6.77 21.83 -8.60
CA TYR A 212 6.38 23.22 -8.77
C TYR A 212 7.10 24.12 -7.77
N ASN A 213 7.44 25.34 -8.19
CA ASN A 213 8.06 26.32 -7.31
C ASN A 213 7.03 26.88 -6.33
N ILE A 214 7.44 27.14 -5.08
CA ILE A 214 6.58 27.70 -4.03
C ILE A 214 5.93 29.02 -4.47
N ASN A 215 6.64 29.85 -5.24
CA ASN A 215 6.10 31.11 -5.74
C ASN A 215 4.92 30.91 -6.70
N ASP A 216 4.96 29.85 -7.52
CA ASP A 216 3.87 29.50 -8.43
C ASP A 216 2.69 28.88 -7.69
N LEU A 217 2.96 28.21 -6.56
CA LEU A 217 1.95 27.62 -5.68
C LEU A 217 1.22 28.65 -4.82
N ALA A 218 1.74 29.87 -4.68
CA ALA A 218 1.20 30.93 -3.84
C ALA A 218 -0.09 31.58 -4.41
N GLN A 219 -1.00 30.78 -4.96
CA GLN A 219 -2.29 31.18 -5.53
C GLN A 219 -3.38 31.29 -4.46
N ARG A 220 -3.16 32.15 -3.46
CA ARG A 220 -4.01 32.26 -2.25
C ARG A 220 -5.51 32.33 -2.53
N ASN A 221 -5.93 33.02 -3.59
CA ASN A 221 -7.34 33.20 -3.94
C ASN A 221 -8.00 31.95 -4.53
N ASN A 222 -7.19 30.99 -4.99
CA ASN A 222 -7.63 29.73 -5.58
C ASN A 222 -7.46 28.54 -4.61
N LEU A 223 -6.96 28.79 -3.40
CA LEU A 223 -6.78 27.80 -2.34
C LEU A 223 -7.61 28.24 -1.14
N GLU A 224 -8.93 28.15 -1.27
CA GLU A 224 -9.88 28.60 -0.25
C GLU A 224 -10.30 27.41 0.64
N PRO A 225 -10.08 27.46 1.96
CA PRO A 225 -10.59 26.46 2.90
C PRO A 225 -12.13 26.48 2.98
N PHE A 226 -12.75 25.34 3.29
CA PHE A 226 -14.19 25.28 3.49
C PHE A 226 -14.64 26.18 4.65
N LEU A 227 -15.85 26.75 4.52
CA LEU A 227 -16.55 27.54 5.54
C LEU A 227 -15.72 28.70 6.14
N ALA A 228 -14.73 29.22 5.38
CA ALA A 228 -13.81 30.24 5.86
C ALA A 228 -14.16 31.63 5.29
N PRO A 229 -14.64 32.59 6.11
CA PRO A 229 -14.86 33.97 5.65
C PRO A 229 -13.54 34.71 5.36
N GLY A 230 -12.41 34.19 5.85
CA GLY A 230 -11.07 34.65 5.55
C GLY A 230 -10.05 33.59 5.96
N TRP A 231 -8.85 33.65 5.38
CA TRP A 231 -7.80 32.68 5.63
C TRP A 231 -6.41 33.32 5.58
N ASN A 232 -5.49 32.70 6.31
CA ASN A 232 -4.06 32.99 6.24
C ASN A 232 -3.39 31.96 5.34
N HIS A 233 -2.07 32.08 5.21
CA HIS A 233 -1.25 31.17 4.42
C HIS A 233 0.10 30.96 5.08
N SER A 234 0.74 29.84 4.76
CA SER A 234 2.09 29.53 5.21
C SER A 234 2.70 28.46 4.30
N ILE A 235 3.93 28.05 4.61
CA ILE A 235 4.71 27.09 3.84
C ILE A 235 5.20 25.99 4.80
N ASN A 236 5.19 24.75 4.34
CA ASN A 236 5.79 23.62 5.04
C ASN A 236 6.70 22.81 4.09
N LYS A 237 7.28 21.71 4.59
CA LYS A 237 8.17 20.85 3.80
C LYS A 237 7.54 20.35 2.49
N HIS A 238 6.21 20.18 2.47
CA HIS A 238 5.45 19.63 1.36
C HIS A 238 5.07 20.68 0.30
N GLY A 239 4.92 21.95 0.68
CA GLY A 239 4.52 23.01 -0.25
C GLY A 239 3.90 24.23 0.43
N PHE A 240 2.97 24.87 -0.27
CA PHE A 240 2.25 26.06 0.16
C PHE A 240 0.86 25.67 0.67
N TYR A 241 0.36 26.32 1.71
CA TYR A 241 -1.00 26.08 2.16
C TYR A 241 -1.68 27.35 2.67
N THR A 242 -3.00 27.35 2.59
CA THR A 242 -3.88 28.32 3.24
C THR A 242 -4.61 27.65 4.40
N TYR A 243 -4.99 28.43 5.39
CA TYR A 243 -5.69 27.89 6.56
C TYR A 243 -6.60 28.92 7.21
N ALA A 244 -7.69 28.42 7.79
CA ALA A 244 -8.66 29.18 8.54
C ALA A 244 -8.70 28.65 9.98
N GLY A 245 -8.59 29.57 10.95
CA GLY A 245 -8.51 29.25 12.37
C GLY A 245 -9.16 30.35 13.21
N PRO A 246 -9.32 30.12 14.52
CA PRO A 246 -9.94 31.10 15.41
C PRO A 246 -9.17 32.44 15.39
N TYR A 247 -9.91 33.55 15.37
CA TYR A 247 -9.37 34.92 15.34
C TYR A 247 -8.64 35.33 16.64
N PHE A 248 -8.90 34.62 17.74
CA PHE A 248 -8.35 34.91 19.06
C PHE A 248 -7.31 33.85 19.44
N GLU A 249 -6.11 34.33 19.76
CA GLU A 249 -4.90 33.54 19.97
C GLU A 249 -5.02 32.47 21.06
N GLY A 250 -4.35 31.35 20.81
CA GLY A 250 -4.12 30.26 21.73
C GLY A 250 -4.09 28.94 20.96
N GLU A 251 -2.89 28.37 20.76
CA GLU A 251 -2.45 27.01 20.36
C GLU A 251 -3.43 26.03 19.66
N LYS A 252 -4.52 26.49 19.05
CA LYS A 252 -5.51 25.66 18.40
C LYS A 252 -5.16 25.55 16.95
N ASN A 253 -5.05 24.30 16.49
CA ASN A 253 -4.91 23.99 15.08
C ASN A 253 -6.08 24.64 14.29
N PRO A 254 -5.85 25.04 13.02
CA PRO A 254 -6.91 25.56 12.16
C PRO A 254 -8.06 24.56 12.02
N TYR A 255 -9.27 25.07 11.86
CA TYR A 255 -10.45 24.24 11.59
C TYR A 255 -10.57 23.84 10.13
N GLY A 256 -9.87 24.53 9.24
CA GLY A 256 -9.78 24.14 7.83
C GLY A 256 -8.49 24.60 7.18
N TYR A 257 -8.01 23.84 6.19
CA TYR A 257 -6.85 24.20 5.38
C TYR A 257 -6.98 23.72 3.94
N VAL A 258 -6.20 24.33 3.04
CA VAL A 258 -5.93 23.80 1.70
C VAL A 258 -4.41 23.75 1.46
N GLN A 259 -3.86 22.55 1.36
CA GLN A 259 -2.45 22.28 1.06
C GLN A 259 -2.27 22.03 -0.43
N PHE A 260 -1.36 22.79 -1.05
CA PHE A 260 -0.86 22.52 -2.39
C PHE A 260 0.54 21.91 -2.28
N PHE A 261 0.64 20.61 -2.57
CA PHE A 261 1.90 19.88 -2.57
C PHE A 261 2.76 20.24 -3.80
N LYS A 262 4.09 20.24 -3.62
CA LYS A 262 5.05 20.51 -4.70
C LYS A 262 4.92 19.59 -5.90
N ASN A 263 4.29 18.43 -5.79
CA ASN A 263 4.06 17.50 -6.89
C ASN A 263 2.75 17.75 -7.66
N GLY A 264 1.93 18.74 -7.28
CA GLY A 264 0.69 19.05 -8.00
C GLY A 264 -0.59 18.65 -7.28
N ILE A 265 -0.51 17.94 -6.14
CA ILE A 265 -1.70 17.51 -5.39
C ILE A 265 -2.29 18.69 -4.60
N ILE A 266 -3.61 18.79 -4.58
CA ILE A 266 -4.35 19.65 -3.66
C ILE A 266 -5.07 18.78 -2.64
N GLU A 267 -4.91 19.12 -1.36
CA GLU A 267 -5.66 18.54 -0.25
C GLU A 267 -6.38 19.66 0.48
N SER A 268 -7.70 19.53 0.62
CA SER A 268 -8.52 20.39 1.46
C SER A 268 -9.07 19.58 2.61
N ALA A 269 -8.97 20.09 3.83
CA ALA A 269 -9.49 19.44 5.03
C ALA A 269 -10.26 20.45 5.87
N ASP A 270 -11.36 19.99 6.48
CA ASP A 270 -12.26 20.80 7.29
C ASP A 270 -12.85 19.99 8.46
N THR A 271 -13.07 20.65 9.59
CA THR A 271 -13.77 20.10 10.76
C THR A 271 -15.08 20.83 11.09
N GLU A 272 -15.38 21.97 10.45
CA GLU A 272 -16.58 22.75 10.78
C GLU A 272 -17.85 22.14 10.18
N PHE A 273 -17.80 21.54 8.99
CA PHE A 273 -18.96 20.89 8.35
C PHE A 273 -19.59 19.80 9.22
N LEU A 274 -18.73 19.06 9.90
CA LEU A 274 -19.08 17.89 10.72
C LEU A 274 -19.02 18.21 12.21
N ASN A 275 -18.91 19.50 12.57
CA ASN A 275 -18.92 19.90 13.96
C ASN A 275 -20.26 19.49 14.60
N LYS A 276 -20.22 19.04 15.84
CA LYS A 276 -21.41 18.52 16.55
C LYS A 276 -22.29 19.65 17.09
N ARG A 277 -22.40 20.78 16.40
CA ARG A 277 -23.26 21.90 16.81
C ARG A 277 -24.74 21.50 16.83
N TYR A 278 -25.12 20.50 16.03
CA TYR A 278 -26.45 19.89 15.99
C TYR A 278 -26.29 18.37 15.82
N GLU A 279 -26.37 17.57 16.89
CA GLU A 279 -26.19 16.10 16.84
C GLU A 279 -24.98 15.65 15.95
N LYS A 280 -24.93 14.39 15.53
CA LYS A 280 -23.98 13.89 14.53
C LYS A 280 -24.63 14.02 13.13
N TYR A 281 -24.76 15.25 12.64
CA TYR A 281 -25.50 15.59 11.41
C TYR A 281 -24.58 16.06 10.27
N ILE A 282 -24.88 15.64 9.04
CA ILE A 282 -24.25 16.12 7.80
C ILE A 282 -25.29 16.92 7.00
N PRO A 283 -25.07 18.23 6.76
CA PRO A 283 -26.00 19.07 6.00
C PRO A 283 -25.92 18.77 4.49
N GLY A 284 -26.84 17.94 3.99
CA GLY A 284 -26.75 17.36 2.64
C GLY A 284 -26.62 18.39 1.51
N VAL A 285 -27.48 19.42 1.49
CA VAL A 285 -27.40 20.49 0.47
C VAL A 285 -26.09 21.26 0.57
N ALA A 286 -25.70 21.68 1.78
CA ALA A 286 -24.54 22.54 1.97
C ALA A 286 -23.22 21.82 1.67
N LEU A 287 -23.10 20.56 2.10
CA LEU A 287 -21.92 19.73 1.86
C LEU A 287 -21.65 19.59 0.36
N GLU A 288 -22.64 19.12 -0.41
CA GLU A 288 -22.46 18.90 -1.84
C GLU A 288 -22.21 20.21 -2.58
N ARG A 289 -23.01 21.27 -2.28
CA ARG A 289 -22.87 22.59 -2.89
C ARG A 289 -21.45 23.14 -2.73
N ASP A 290 -20.92 23.10 -1.51
CA ASP A 290 -19.66 23.76 -1.19
C ASP A 290 -18.47 22.96 -1.73
N ILE A 291 -18.55 21.62 -1.74
CA ILE A 291 -17.55 20.77 -2.44
C ILE A 291 -17.52 21.12 -3.92
N LEU A 292 -18.69 21.13 -4.59
CA LEU A 292 -18.78 21.43 -6.01
C LEU A 292 -18.32 22.86 -6.33
N SER A 293 -18.68 23.84 -5.50
CA SER A 293 -18.30 25.24 -5.66
C SER A 293 -16.79 25.42 -5.58
N LEU A 294 -16.14 24.89 -4.53
CA LEU A 294 -14.69 25.05 -4.35
C LEU A 294 -13.89 24.30 -5.41
N ILE A 295 -14.30 23.08 -5.80
CA ILE A 295 -13.61 22.36 -6.87
C ILE A 295 -13.68 23.14 -8.19
N ASN A 296 -14.87 23.62 -8.58
CA ASN A 296 -15.05 24.33 -9.86
C ASN A 296 -14.39 25.71 -9.88
N THR A 297 -14.54 26.50 -8.82
CA THR A 297 -14.16 27.92 -8.82
C THR A 297 -12.78 28.18 -8.23
N LYS A 298 -12.18 27.21 -7.51
CA LYS A 298 -10.91 27.40 -6.81
C LYS A 298 -9.89 26.35 -7.23
N TYR A 299 -10.12 25.09 -6.90
CA TYR A 299 -9.09 24.06 -6.99
C TYR A 299 -8.76 23.68 -8.43
N LYS A 300 -9.76 23.49 -9.31
CA LYS A 300 -9.52 23.31 -10.76
C LYS A 300 -8.77 24.49 -11.38
N MET A 301 -9.14 25.71 -10.98
CA MET A 301 -8.46 26.92 -11.45
C MET A 301 -7.00 26.99 -11.00
N ALA A 302 -6.69 26.55 -9.77
CA ALA A 302 -5.32 26.47 -9.26
C ALA A 302 -4.47 25.51 -10.09
N LEU A 303 -4.96 24.29 -10.34
CA LEU A 303 -4.28 23.29 -11.16
C LEU A 303 -4.06 23.79 -12.60
N ASN A 304 -5.10 24.34 -13.23
CA ASN A 304 -5.03 24.81 -14.60
C ASN A 304 -4.03 25.97 -14.79
N LYS A 305 -4.07 26.99 -13.90
CA LYS A 305 -3.11 28.12 -13.96
C LYS A 305 -1.66 27.68 -13.79
N LEU A 306 -1.43 26.60 -13.04
CA LEU A 306 -0.09 26.06 -12.81
C LEU A 306 0.40 25.18 -13.98
N GLY A 307 -0.42 24.95 -15.00
CA GLY A 307 -0.08 24.06 -16.11
C GLY A 307 0.05 22.61 -15.67
N VAL A 308 -0.82 22.18 -14.74
CA VAL A 308 -0.97 20.78 -14.37
C VAL A 308 -1.61 20.01 -15.53
N LYS A 309 -1.16 18.78 -15.79
CA LYS A 309 -1.72 17.91 -16.83
C LYS A 309 -2.89 17.08 -16.31
N LEU A 310 -3.91 16.94 -17.15
CA LEU A 310 -5.00 15.98 -16.95
C LEU A 310 -4.53 14.54 -17.23
N PRO A 311 -5.26 13.53 -16.71
CA PRO A 311 -6.37 13.64 -15.77
C PRO A 311 -5.95 13.93 -14.32
N PHE A 312 -6.91 14.37 -13.51
CA PHE A 312 -6.79 14.36 -12.04
C PHE A 312 -7.97 13.62 -11.42
N ALA A 313 -7.71 12.91 -10.32
CA ALA A 313 -8.74 12.22 -9.55
C ALA A 313 -9.25 13.11 -8.43
N ILE A 314 -10.54 13.02 -8.12
CA ILE A 314 -11.18 13.62 -6.95
C ILE A 314 -11.49 12.49 -5.98
N SER A 315 -10.95 12.57 -4.77
CA SER A 315 -11.27 11.66 -3.66
C SER A 315 -11.87 12.47 -2.52
N ILE A 316 -12.98 12.00 -1.97
CA ILE A 316 -13.67 12.61 -0.83
C ILE A 316 -13.73 11.58 0.28
N THR A 317 -13.30 11.95 1.48
CA THR A 317 -13.30 11.09 2.66
C THR A 317 -13.87 11.83 3.86
N LEU A 318 -14.73 11.15 4.61
CA LEU A 318 -15.22 11.60 5.90
C LEU A 318 -14.58 10.74 7.00
N ILE A 319 -13.99 11.36 8.03
CA ILE A 319 -13.32 10.69 9.16
C ILE A 319 -14.10 10.93 10.46
N ASP A 320 -14.16 9.91 11.31
CA ASP A 320 -14.89 9.86 12.57
C ASP A 320 -16.38 10.20 12.40
N VAL A 321 -17.01 9.57 11.40
CA VAL A 321 -18.42 9.78 11.04
C VAL A 321 -19.34 8.61 11.40
N GLU A 322 -18.89 7.67 12.23
CA GLU A 322 -19.77 6.64 12.79
C GLU A 322 -20.93 7.30 13.57
N ASP A 323 -22.13 6.78 13.37
CA ASP A 323 -23.42 7.31 13.83
C ASP A 323 -23.85 8.66 13.24
N TYR A 324 -23.08 9.24 12.31
CA TYR A 324 -23.57 10.43 11.61
C TYR A 324 -24.73 10.07 10.68
N PHE A 325 -25.63 11.02 10.45
CA PHE A 325 -26.65 10.90 9.40
C PHE A 325 -26.60 12.11 8.47
N ILE A 326 -26.86 11.89 7.19
CA ILE A 326 -27.07 12.96 6.21
C ILE A 326 -28.56 13.25 6.06
N SER A 327 -28.92 14.53 6.03
CA SER A 327 -30.30 14.96 5.79
C SER A 327 -30.34 16.38 5.24
N MET A 328 -31.49 16.78 4.71
CA MET A 328 -31.76 18.17 4.32
C MET A 328 -32.17 19.04 5.51
N ASN A 329 -32.65 18.40 6.59
CA ASN A 329 -33.09 19.07 7.79
C ASN A 329 -32.65 18.24 9.01
N PRO A 330 -31.92 18.84 9.97
CA PRO A 330 -31.34 18.11 11.11
C PRO A 330 -32.39 17.45 12.01
N LYS A 331 -33.67 17.85 11.94
CA LYS A 331 -34.76 17.23 12.72
C LYS A 331 -35.20 15.87 12.18
N TYR A 332 -34.81 15.52 10.96
CA TYR A 332 -35.22 14.27 10.32
C TYR A 332 -33.98 13.41 10.06
N SER A 333 -33.74 12.48 10.98
CA SER A 333 -32.72 11.44 10.82
C SER A 333 -33.35 10.22 10.13
N ARG A 334 -32.63 9.61 9.19
CA ARG A 334 -32.98 8.33 8.59
C ARG A 334 -32.06 7.24 9.16
N GLY A 335 -31.30 6.56 8.30
CA GLY A 335 -30.20 5.70 8.72
C GLY A 335 -28.99 6.50 9.19
N LYS A 336 -28.08 5.80 9.86
CA LYS A 336 -26.80 6.33 10.30
C LYS A 336 -25.66 5.59 9.60
N ILE A 337 -24.58 6.31 9.34
CA ILE A 337 -23.34 5.78 8.81
C ILE A 337 -22.74 4.82 9.84
N GLY A 338 -22.43 3.60 9.40
CA GLY A 338 -21.77 2.59 10.23
C GLY A 338 -20.24 2.67 10.21
N ASP A 339 -19.66 3.30 9.18
CA ASP A 339 -18.21 3.41 9.04
C ASP A 339 -17.65 4.59 9.85
N ARG A 340 -16.57 4.34 10.59
CA ARG A 340 -15.78 5.42 11.19
C ARG A 340 -15.11 6.30 10.12
N ILE A 341 -14.59 5.68 9.07
CA ILE A 341 -13.97 6.36 7.93
C ILE A 341 -14.75 5.99 6.68
N LEU A 342 -15.50 6.95 6.13
CA LEU A 342 -16.28 6.76 4.92
C LEU A 342 -15.55 7.39 3.73
N LYS A 343 -14.88 6.56 2.93
CA LYS A 343 -14.28 6.95 1.65
C LYS A 343 -15.33 6.84 0.55
N LEU A 344 -15.65 7.94 -0.12
CA LEU A 344 -16.60 7.93 -1.22
C LEU A 344 -15.94 7.40 -2.50
N PRO A 345 -16.72 6.84 -3.45
CA PRO A 345 -16.25 6.52 -4.79
C PRO A 345 -15.50 7.71 -5.39
N SER A 346 -14.27 7.48 -5.84
CA SER A 346 -13.42 8.52 -6.41
C SER A 346 -13.68 8.67 -7.90
N VAL A 347 -13.49 9.89 -8.41
CA VAL A 347 -13.90 10.27 -9.77
C VAL A 347 -12.71 10.81 -10.54
N VAL A 348 -12.55 10.37 -11.79
CA VAL A 348 -11.47 10.82 -12.67
C VAL A 348 -11.97 11.89 -13.62
N VAL A 349 -11.37 13.08 -13.54
CA VAL A 349 -11.67 14.20 -14.43
C VAL A 349 -10.66 14.20 -15.59
N ASN A 350 -11.18 14.07 -16.81
CA ASN A 350 -10.39 13.98 -18.05
C ASN A 350 -10.44 15.24 -18.89
N SER A 351 -11.34 16.19 -18.56
CA SER A 351 -11.47 17.46 -19.26
C SER A 351 -11.64 18.63 -18.29
N TRP A 352 -11.02 19.76 -18.60
CA TRP A 352 -11.21 20.99 -17.81
C TRP A 352 -12.66 21.50 -17.85
N ASN A 353 -13.38 21.21 -18.93
CA ASN A 353 -14.79 21.60 -19.13
C ASN A 353 -15.78 20.54 -18.64
N GLU A 354 -15.31 19.46 -18.02
CA GLU A 354 -16.16 18.41 -17.47
C GLU A 354 -17.03 18.94 -16.33
N ASP A 355 -18.30 18.57 -16.35
CA ASP A 355 -19.29 18.90 -15.32
C ASP A 355 -19.02 18.07 -14.06
N ILE A 356 -18.40 18.71 -13.08
CA ILE A 356 -18.03 18.07 -11.81
C ILE A 356 -19.26 17.65 -11.01
N GLY A 357 -20.39 18.35 -11.15
CA GLY A 357 -21.65 17.98 -10.49
C GLY A 357 -22.15 16.63 -10.96
N LYS A 358 -22.13 16.40 -12.28
CA LYS A 358 -22.44 15.09 -12.87
C LYS A 358 -21.41 14.03 -12.51
N ALA A 359 -20.13 14.39 -12.61
CA ALA A 359 -19.04 13.45 -12.37
C ALA A 359 -19.06 12.90 -10.93
N LEU A 360 -19.35 13.74 -9.92
CA LEU A 360 -19.41 13.36 -8.50
C LEU A 360 -20.76 12.77 -8.04
N ARG A 361 -21.78 12.68 -8.90
CA ARG A 361 -23.08 12.09 -8.52
C ARG A 361 -22.95 10.71 -7.87
N PRO A 362 -22.17 9.74 -8.40
CA PRO A 362 -22.01 8.44 -7.76
C PRO A 362 -21.41 8.53 -6.35
N SER A 363 -20.53 9.51 -6.09
CA SER A 363 -19.94 9.73 -4.77
C SER A 363 -20.98 10.22 -3.77
N PHE A 364 -21.86 11.14 -4.18
CA PHE A 364 -22.92 11.65 -3.33
C PHE A 364 -24.03 10.62 -3.13
N ASP A 365 -24.46 9.92 -4.18
CA ASP A 365 -25.42 8.81 -4.07
C ASP A 365 -24.93 7.77 -3.05
N TYR A 366 -23.64 7.41 -3.10
CA TYR A 366 -23.02 6.50 -2.11
C TYR A 366 -23.09 7.03 -0.68
N LEU A 367 -22.86 8.33 -0.45
CA LEU A 367 -23.02 8.94 0.87
C LEU A 367 -24.46 8.81 1.38
N TRP A 368 -25.45 9.08 0.52
CA TRP A 368 -26.87 8.94 0.84
C TRP A 368 -27.29 7.48 1.07
N ASN A 369 -26.72 6.52 0.33
CA ASN A 369 -26.97 5.09 0.50
C ASN A 369 -26.59 4.62 1.91
N ASN A 370 -25.52 5.15 2.49
CA ASN A 370 -25.08 4.87 3.86
C ASN A 370 -26.08 5.34 4.94
N CYS A 371 -27.09 6.12 4.56
CA CYS A 371 -28.19 6.55 5.44
C CYS A 371 -29.57 6.03 4.97
N GLY A 372 -29.60 5.02 4.10
CA GLY A 372 -30.84 4.38 3.62
C GLY A 372 -31.60 5.21 2.59
N VAL A 373 -30.93 6.10 1.86
CA VAL A 373 -31.51 6.90 0.78
C VAL A 373 -30.92 6.46 -0.55
N ALA A 374 -31.77 6.14 -1.53
CA ALA A 374 -31.35 5.49 -2.78
C ALA A 374 -30.41 6.34 -3.65
N GLU A 375 -30.59 7.66 -3.66
CA GLU A 375 -29.78 8.62 -4.42
C GLU A 375 -29.82 10.00 -3.75
N SER A 376 -28.87 10.87 -4.10
CA SER A 376 -28.85 12.26 -3.64
C SER A 376 -30.10 13.00 -4.14
N PRO A 377 -30.89 13.62 -3.24
CA PRO A 377 -32.06 14.41 -3.65
C PRO A 377 -31.70 15.76 -4.30
N ASN A 378 -30.41 16.10 -4.46
CA ASN A 378 -29.95 17.36 -5.04
C ASN A 378 -29.70 17.28 -6.55
N TYR A 379 -30.42 16.43 -7.27
CA TYR A 379 -30.26 16.28 -8.72
C TYR A 379 -31.60 16.38 -9.43
N ASP A 380 -31.63 17.08 -10.57
CA ASP A 380 -32.79 17.11 -11.46
C ASP A 380 -32.90 15.82 -12.31
N ALA A 381 -33.96 15.71 -13.11
CA ALA A 381 -34.22 14.52 -13.94
C ALA A 381 -33.14 14.32 -15.02
N GLU A 382 -32.48 15.40 -15.43
CA GLU A 382 -31.37 15.42 -16.39
C GLU A 382 -30.01 15.13 -15.72
N GLY A 383 -30.00 14.92 -14.40
CA GLY A 383 -28.83 14.61 -13.59
C GLY A 383 -27.90 15.79 -13.36
N ASN A 384 -28.35 17.03 -13.54
CA ASN A 384 -27.61 18.22 -13.11
C ASN A 384 -27.80 18.42 -11.60
N TRP A 385 -26.72 18.82 -10.91
CA TRP A 385 -26.84 19.15 -9.50
C TRP A 385 -27.69 20.41 -9.32
N GLN A 386 -28.73 20.31 -8.50
CA GLN A 386 -29.61 21.38 -8.11
C GLN A 386 -29.95 21.23 -6.63
N ALA A 387 -29.64 22.24 -5.83
CA ALA A 387 -29.98 22.27 -4.41
C ALA A 387 -31.44 21.87 -4.18
N TYR A 388 -31.66 20.82 -3.38
CA TYR A 388 -33.00 20.39 -3.01
C TYR A 388 -33.76 21.56 -2.39
N ARG A 389 -34.94 21.83 -2.94
CA ARG A 389 -35.91 22.75 -2.37
C ARG A 389 -37.10 21.91 -1.96
N ASP A 390 -37.41 21.89 -0.67
CA ASP A 390 -38.63 21.23 -0.22
C ASP A 390 -39.82 21.84 -0.97
N PRO A 391 -40.59 21.06 -1.75
CA PRO A 391 -41.80 21.55 -2.42
C PRO A 391 -42.80 22.19 -1.44
N PHE A 392 -42.70 21.86 -0.16
CA PHE A 392 -43.56 22.35 0.91
C PHE A 392 -42.90 23.42 1.81
N GLY A 393 -41.66 23.82 1.54
CA GLY A 393 -40.95 24.89 2.27
C GLY A 393 -40.74 24.66 3.78
N ARG A 394 -40.59 23.40 4.23
CA ARG A 394 -40.44 23.03 5.64
C ARG A 394 -39.00 22.82 6.11
#